data_AF-A0A1G7RT83-F1
#
_entry.id   AF-A0A1G7RT83-F1
#
_cell.length_a   1.000
_cell.length_b   1.000
_cell.length_c   1.000
_cell.angle_alpha   90.00
_cell.angle_beta   90.00
_cell.angle_gamma   90.00
#
_symmetry.space_group_name_H-M   'P 1'
#
loop_
_entity.id
_entity.type
_entity.pdbx_description
1 polymer ?
#
loop_
_entity_poly.entity_id
_entity_poly.type
_entity_poly.pdbx_seq_one_letter_code
_entity_poly.pdbx_strand_id
1 'polypeptide(L)'
;MIIQPVTSIADGIGRALAALCAIGAAYAFIAAFALDVAPEAGWLALWQKWGFAMFAALFALLALRPRASAGLWELAFFHKAIIGLAGLTSPFIPGAVQAGMIDFVLALILALAYVLTKGWTAWRRA
;
A
#
# COMPACT_ATOMS: atom_id res chain seq x y z
N MET A 1 -24.99 -15.25 4.88
CA MET A 1 -24.63 -13.82 4.97
C MET A 1 -24.94 -13.15 3.63
N ILE A 2 -25.99 -12.33 3.56
CA ILE A 2 -26.39 -11.61 2.33
C ILE A 2 -25.47 -10.39 2.19
N ILE A 3 -24.59 -10.40 1.19
CA ILE A 3 -23.75 -9.23 0.88
C ILE A 3 -24.57 -8.30 0.01
N GLN A 4 -24.90 -7.11 0.54
CA GLN A 4 -25.53 -6.05 -0.23
C GLN A 4 -24.70 -5.73 -1.49
N PRO A 5 -25.27 -5.27 -2.61
CA PRO A 5 -24.48 -4.77 -3.72
C PRO A 5 -23.59 -3.58 -3.29
N VAL A 6 -22.48 -3.34 -3.98
CA VAL A 6 -21.65 -2.15 -3.77
C VAL A 6 -22.30 -1.00 -4.54
N THR A 7 -22.48 0.17 -3.91
CA THR A 7 -22.92 1.35 -4.64
C THR A 7 -21.80 1.84 -5.56
N SER A 8 -22.14 2.38 -6.72
CA SER A 8 -21.14 2.88 -7.68
C SER A 8 -20.23 3.96 -7.07
N ILE A 9 -20.77 4.78 -6.16
CA ILE A 9 -20.03 5.82 -5.43
C ILE A 9 -19.02 5.20 -4.47
N ALA A 10 -19.43 4.27 -3.60
CA ALA A 10 -18.52 3.63 -2.65
C ALA A 10 -17.40 2.90 -3.39
N ASP A 11 -17.73 2.20 -4.48
CA ASP A 11 -16.73 1.54 -5.31
C ASP A 11 -15.75 2.53 -5.95
N GLY A 12 -16.26 3.62 -6.53
CA GLY A 12 -15.45 4.67 -7.13
C GLY A 12 -14.47 5.28 -6.12
N ILE A 13 -14.93 5.60 -4.92
CA ILE A 13 -14.10 6.14 -3.83
C ILE A 13 -13.03 5.12 -3.43
N GLY A 14 -13.41 3.86 -3.19
CA GLY A 14 -12.45 2.84 -2.78
C GLY A 14 -11.36 2.58 -3.83
N ARG A 15 -11.72 2.60 -5.12
CA ARG A 15 -10.75 2.49 -6.22
C ARG A 15 -9.85 3.73 -6.32
N ALA A 16 -10.40 4.93 -6.13
CA ALA A 16 -9.63 6.17 -6.12
C ALA A 16 -8.63 6.22 -4.96
N LEU A 17 -9.02 5.75 -3.77
CA LEU A 17 -8.13 5.62 -2.62
C LEU A 17 -6.96 4.67 -2.90
N ALA A 18 -7.23 3.49 -3.48
CA ALA A 18 -6.16 2.58 -3.89
C ALA A 18 -5.25 3.20 -4.98
N ALA A 19 -5.82 3.95 -5.93
CA ALA A 19 -5.06 4.66 -6.94
C ALA A 19 -4.17 5.75 -6.33
N LEU A 20 -4.65 6.48 -5.31
CA LEU A 20 -3.86 7.45 -4.56
C LEU A 20 -2.67 6.78 -3.87
N CYS A 21 -2.87 5.61 -3.25
CA CYS A 21 -1.77 4.82 -2.69
C CYS A 21 -0.74 4.45 -3.79
N ALA A 22 -1.21 4.05 -4.97
CA ALA A 22 -0.34 3.70 -6.10
C ALA A 22 0.50 4.89 -6.56
N ILE A 23 -0.11 6.07 -6.70
CA ILE A 23 0.57 7.32 -7.07
C ILE A 23 1.61 7.69 -6.02
N GLY A 24 1.26 7.61 -4.72
CA GLY A 24 2.21 7.88 -3.63
C GLY A 24 3.42 6.95 -3.64
N ALA A 25 3.21 5.65 -3.87
CA ALA A 25 4.30 4.68 -3.99
C ALA A 25 5.15 4.91 -5.25
N ALA A 26 4.54 5.27 -6.38
CA ALA A 26 5.27 5.61 -7.60
C ALA A 26 6.11 6.88 -7.42
N TYR A 27 5.57 7.89 -6.74
CA TYR A 27 6.32 9.09 -6.37
C TYR A 27 7.52 8.74 -5.48
N ALA A 28 7.33 7.91 -4.44
CA ALA A 28 8.41 7.46 -3.57
C ALA A 28 9.50 6.70 -4.35
N PHE A 29 9.11 5.87 -5.31
CA PHE A 29 10.05 5.18 -6.20
C PHE A 29 10.92 6.17 -6.99
N ILE A 30 10.30 7.16 -7.64
CA ILE A 30 11.03 8.17 -8.43
C ILE A 30 11.92 9.03 -7.52
N ALA A 31 11.38 9.53 -6.40
CA ALA A 31 12.10 10.38 -5.46
C ALA A 31 13.32 9.68 -4.86
N ALA A 32 13.27 8.36 -4.65
CA ALA A 32 14.38 7.61 -4.07
C ALA A 32 15.63 7.57 -4.97
N PHE A 33 15.54 7.85 -6.27
CA PHE A 33 16.71 7.98 -7.15
C PHE A 33 17.42 9.33 -7.02
N ALA A 34 16.77 10.34 -6.46
CA ALA A 34 17.39 11.64 -6.19
C ALA A 34 18.18 11.67 -4.87
N LEU A 35 18.14 10.58 -4.08
CA LEU A 35 18.85 10.49 -2.81
C LEU A 35 20.27 9.98 -3.03
N ASP A 36 21.23 10.72 -2.49
CA ASP A 36 22.60 10.22 -2.31
C ASP A 36 22.60 9.13 -1.24
N VAL A 37 23.17 7.98 -1.58
CA VAL A 37 23.24 6.82 -0.70
C VAL A 37 24.71 6.49 -0.48
N ALA A 38 25.10 6.27 0.78
CA ALA A 38 26.42 5.77 1.11
C ALA A 38 26.70 4.44 0.38
N PRO A 39 27.91 4.20 -0.14
CA PRO A 39 28.22 3.01 -0.94
C PRO A 39 27.84 1.69 -0.26
N GLU A 40 28.08 1.58 1.04
CA GLU A 40 27.77 0.42 1.88
C GLU A 40 26.26 0.13 2.01
N ALA A 41 25.41 1.14 1.81
CA ALA A 41 23.96 1.00 1.83
C ALA A 41 23.36 0.81 0.42
N GLY A 42 24.19 0.81 -0.63
CA GLY A 42 23.73 0.82 -2.03
C GLY A 42 22.79 -0.33 -2.37
N TRP A 43 23.09 -1.56 -1.90
CA TRP A 43 22.24 -2.72 -2.14
C TRP A 43 20.88 -2.62 -1.42
N LEU A 44 20.87 -2.23 -0.14
CA LEU A 44 19.64 -2.09 0.64
C LEU A 44 18.76 -0.96 0.09
N ALA A 45 19.36 0.17 -0.31
CA ALA A 45 18.64 1.27 -0.93
C ALA A 45 18.06 0.87 -2.29
N LEU A 46 18.77 0.08 -3.09
CA LEU A 46 18.25 -0.46 -4.35
C LEU A 46 17.06 -1.40 -4.09
N TRP A 47 17.18 -2.30 -3.12
CA TRP A 47 16.08 -3.17 -2.71
C TRP A 47 14.84 -2.38 -2.28
N GLN A 48 15.03 -1.33 -1.47
CA GLN A 48 13.95 -0.44 -1.03
C GLN A 48 13.28 0.28 -2.21
N LYS A 49 14.05 0.83 -3.15
CA LYS A 49 13.54 1.46 -4.38
C LYS A 49 12.60 0.52 -5.12
N TRP A 50 13.04 -0.71 -5.38
CA TRP A 50 12.20 -1.71 -6.05
C TRP A 50 10.99 -2.13 -5.22
N GLY A 51 11.09 -2.10 -3.89
CA GLY A 51 9.94 -2.24 -2.99
C GLY A 51 8.87 -1.18 -3.26
N PHE A 52 9.23 0.09 -3.43
CA PHE A 52 8.27 1.14 -3.80
C PHE A 52 7.60 0.88 -5.14
N ALA A 53 8.36 0.48 -6.16
CA ALA A 53 7.81 0.16 -7.48
C ALA A 53 6.82 -1.02 -7.42
N MET A 54 7.17 -2.06 -6.65
CA MET A 54 6.31 -3.22 -6.42
C MET A 54 4.99 -2.81 -5.75
N PHE A 55 5.04 -2.01 -4.68
CA PHE A 55 3.82 -1.53 -4.02
C PHE A 55 2.99 -0.61 -4.90
N ALA A 56 3.60 0.23 -5.74
CA ALA A 56 2.89 1.03 -6.72
C ALA A 56 2.08 0.15 -7.67
N ALA A 57 2.70 -0.91 -8.21
CA ALA A 57 2.02 -1.87 -9.07
C ALA A 57 0.91 -2.63 -8.33
N LEU A 58 1.15 -3.10 -7.11
CA LEU A 58 0.15 -3.80 -6.30
C LEU A 58 -1.07 -2.91 -6.03
N PHE A 59 -0.87 -1.67 -5.60
CA PHE A 59 -1.96 -0.72 -5.36
C PHE A 59 -2.71 -0.36 -6.64
N ALA A 60 -2.01 -0.22 -7.77
CA ALA A 60 -2.65 -0.02 -9.06
C ALA A 60 -3.54 -1.22 -9.45
N LEU A 61 -3.08 -2.45 -9.23
CA LEU A 61 -3.90 -3.64 -9.46
C LEU A 61 -5.15 -3.66 -8.57
N LEU A 62 -5.02 -3.28 -7.29
CA LEU A 62 -6.15 -3.18 -6.36
C LEU A 62 -7.15 -2.10 -6.78
N ALA A 63 -6.68 -0.97 -7.30
CA ALA A 63 -7.52 0.09 -7.85
C ALA A 63 -8.27 -0.34 -9.12
N LEU A 64 -7.57 -1.02 -10.04
CA LEU A 64 -8.13 -1.42 -11.32
C LEU A 64 -9.12 -2.58 -11.18
N ARG A 65 -8.78 -3.59 -10.37
CA ARG A 65 -9.51 -4.85 -10.24
C ARG A 65 -9.66 -5.28 -8.77
N PRO A 66 -10.39 -4.51 -7.95
CA PRO A 66 -10.46 -4.71 -6.49
C PRO A 66 -11.02 -6.07 -6.07
N ARG A 67 -11.82 -6.73 -6.93
CA ARG A 67 -12.51 -8.00 -6.61
C ARG A 67 -12.00 -9.20 -7.42
N ALA A 68 -10.86 -9.05 -8.09
CA ALA A 68 -10.21 -10.13 -8.86
C ALA A 68 -8.81 -10.48 -8.32
N SER A 69 -8.46 -9.95 -7.15
CA SER A 69 -7.12 -10.02 -6.58
C SER A 69 -7.19 -10.59 -5.16
N ALA A 70 -7.54 -11.88 -5.04
CA ALA A 70 -7.61 -12.55 -3.74
C ALA A 70 -6.24 -12.52 -3.05
N GLY A 71 -6.20 -12.21 -1.75
CA GLY A 71 -4.99 -12.14 -0.95
C GLY A 71 -4.15 -10.87 -1.11
N LEU A 72 -4.25 -10.16 -2.24
CA LEU A 72 -3.44 -8.95 -2.47
C LEU A 72 -3.82 -7.81 -1.52
N TRP A 73 -5.10 -7.66 -1.20
CA TRP A 73 -5.57 -6.65 -0.24
C TRP A 73 -5.00 -6.91 1.15
N GLU A 74 -5.17 -8.15 1.61
CA GLU A 74 -4.77 -8.58 2.94
C GLU A 74 -3.25 -8.48 3.09
N LEU A 75 -2.49 -8.98 2.11
CA LEU A 75 -1.03 -8.92 2.14
C LEU A 75 -0.50 -7.48 2.13
N ALA A 76 -1.06 -6.62 1.26
CA ALA A 76 -0.67 -5.22 1.19
C ALA A 76 -1.00 -4.46 2.48
N PHE A 77 -2.19 -4.69 3.04
CA PHE A 77 -2.59 -4.12 4.33
C PHE A 77 -1.68 -4.58 5.46
N PHE A 78 -1.50 -5.89 5.63
CA PHE A 78 -0.69 -6.43 6.72
C PHE A 78 0.76 -5.94 6.66
N HIS A 79 1.37 -5.94 5.48
CA HIS A 79 2.72 -5.42 5.33
C HIS A 79 2.82 -3.95 5.74
N LYS A 80 1.90 -3.10 5.25
CA LYS A 80 1.92 -1.66 5.56
C LYS A 80 1.61 -1.38 7.03
N ALA A 81 0.69 -2.13 7.63
CA ALA A 81 0.39 -2.01 9.05
C ALA A 81 1.60 -2.41 9.92
N ILE A 82 2.25 -3.55 9.62
CA ILE A 82 3.39 -4.04 10.39
C ILE A 82 4.59 -3.09 10.26
N ILE A 83 4.97 -2.70 9.04
CA ILE A 83 6.10 -1.77 8.82
C ILE A 83 5.78 -0.39 9.38
N GLY A 84 4.53 0.06 9.24
CA GLY A 84 4.05 1.32 9.83
C GLY A 84 4.25 1.34 11.34
N LEU A 85 3.77 0.31 12.04
CA LEU A 85 3.94 0.16 13.48
C LEU A 85 5.43 0.01 13.86
N ALA A 86 6.19 -0.81 13.15
CA ALA A 86 7.62 -1.01 13.42
C ALA A 86 8.41 0.31 13.33
N GLY A 87 8.11 1.16 12.34
CA GLY A 87 8.72 2.48 12.20
C GLY A 87 8.34 3.44 13.33
N LEU A 88 7.06 3.46 13.72
CA LEU A 88 6.56 4.27 14.84
C LEU A 88 7.19 3.87 16.18
N THR A 89 7.50 2.59 16.38
CA THR A 89 8.14 2.08 17.60
C THR A 89 9.67 2.14 17.57
N SER A 90 10.27 2.68 16.51
CA SER A 90 11.74 2.73 16.33
C SER A 90 12.27 4.16 16.23
N PRO A 91 12.04 5.03 17.23
CA PRO A 91 12.37 6.46 17.14
C PRO A 91 13.87 6.77 17.02
N PHE A 92 14.72 5.82 17.39
CA PHE A 92 16.18 5.97 17.35
C PHE A 92 16.78 5.69 15.96
N ILE A 93 16.00 5.15 15.03
CA ILE A 93 16.44 4.91 13.65
C ILE A 93 16.10 6.16 12.81
N PRO A 94 17.09 6.84 12.20
CA PRO A 94 16.84 8.02 11.39
C PRO A 94 15.76 7.77 10.33
N GLY A 95 14.75 8.65 10.29
CA GLY A 95 13.65 8.59 9.33
C GLY A 95 12.59 7.51 9.59
N ALA A 96 12.78 6.60 10.55
CA ALA A 96 11.87 5.48 10.77
C ALA A 96 10.47 5.92 11.23
N VAL A 97 10.36 6.93 12.09
CA VAL A 97 9.05 7.45 12.54
C VAL A 97 8.27 8.04 11.37
N GLN A 98 8.93 8.84 10.52
CA GLN A 98 8.28 9.45 9.36
C GLN A 98 7.82 8.38 8.36
N ALA A 99 8.69 7.41 8.03
CA ALA A 99 8.32 6.29 7.18
C ALA A 99 7.17 5.46 7.80
N GLY A 100 7.25 5.19 9.10
CA GLY A 100 6.25 4.46 9.86
C GLY A 100 4.87 5.15 9.85
N MET A 101 4.82 6.47 10.05
CA MET A 101 3.59 7.26 9.92
C MET A 101 2.98 7.13 8.53
N ILE A 102 3.80 7.25 7.48
CA ILE A 102 3.32 7.14 6.08
C ILE A 102 2.76 5.75 5.82
N ASP A 103 3.48 4.68 6.17
CA ASP A 103 3.03 3.31 5.94
C ASP A 103 1.79 2.96 6.78
N PHE A 104 1.68 3.48 8.00
CA PHE A 104 0.49 3.31 8.82
C PHE A 104 -0.73 4.01 8.21
N VAL A 105 -0.58 5.25 7.72
CA VAL A 105 -1.65 5.96 7.00
C VAL A 105 -2.06 5.20 5.74
N LEU A 106 -1.10 4.69 4.96
CA LEU A 106 -1.39 3.84 3.80
C LEU A 106 -2.19 2.59 4.19
N ALA A 107 -1.86 1.93 5.30
CA ALA A 107 -2.62 0.78 5.80
C ALA A 107 -4.08 1.15 6.11
N LEU A 108 -4.33 2.31 6.75
CA LEU A 108 -5.69 2.78 7.02
C LEU A 108 -6.47 3.08 5.74
N ILE A 109 -5.83 3.73 4.76
CA ILE A 109 -6.43 4.00 3.45
C ILE A 109 -6.78 2.70 2.73
N LEU A 110 -5.87 1.70 2.75
CA LEU A 110 -6.11 0.39 2.17
C LEU A 110 -7.25 -0.35 2.85
N ALA A 111 -7.34 -0.31 4.18
CA ALA A 111 -8.45 -0.91 4.92
C ALA A 111 -9.79 -0.29 4.53
N LEU A 112 -9.86 1.04 4.42
CA LEU A 112 -11.06 1.73 3.97
C LEU A 112 -11.41 1.38 2.52
N ALA A 113 -10.43 1.39 1.62
CA ALA A 113 -10.62 1.01 0.22
C ALA A 113 -11.09 -0.45 0.07
N TYR A 114 -10.54 -1.36 0.85
CA TYR A 114 -10.96 -2.76 0.93
C TYR A 114 -12.42 -2.89 1.34
N VAL A 115 -12.84 -2.12 2.36
CA VAL A 115 -14.22 -2.13 2.85
C VAL A 115 -15.18 -1.57 1.80
N LEU A 116 -14.86 -0.42 1.23
CA LEU A 116 -15.69 0.29 0.24
C LEU A 116 -15.88 -0.51 -1.05
N THR A 117 -14.82 -1.14 -1.56
CA THR A 117 -14.88 -1.97 -2.78
C THR A 117 -15.42 -3.38 -2.54
N LYS A 118 -15.53 -3.79 -1.27
CA LYS A 118 -15.75 -5.18 -0.84
C LYS A 118 -14.70 -6.13 -1.38
N GLY A 119 -13.43 -5.76 -1.24
CA GLY A 119 -12.29 -6.51 -1.75
C GLY A 119 -12.28 -7.98 -1.29
N TRP A 120 -12.79 -8.28 -0.08
CA TRP A 120 -12.91 -9.64 0.45
C TRP A 120 -13.73 -10.59 -0.43
N THR A 121 -14.57 -10.06 -1.31
CA THR A 121 -15.35 -10.87 -2.25
C THR A 121 -14.49 -11.56 -3.32
N ALA A 122 -13.24 -11.12 -3.53
CA ALA A 122 -12.29 -11.74 -4.45
C ALA A 122 -12.03 -13.21 -4.12
N TRP A 123 -12.02 -13.57 -2.83
CA TRP A 123 -11.82 -14.94 -2.35
C TRP A 123 -12.92 -15.92 -2.76
N ARG A 124 -14.09 -15.43 -3.17
CA ARG A 124 -15.19 -16.31 -3.61
C ARG A 124 -14.96 -16.92 -5.00
N ARG A 125 -14.00 -16.39 -5.75
CA ARG A 125 -13.68 -16.79 -7.13
C ARG A 125 -12.29 -17.42 -7.23
N ALA A 126 -11.62 -17.62 -6.11
CA ALA A 126 -10.26 -18.16 -6.01
C ALA A 126 -10.27 -19.69 -5.90
#